data_AF-A0A4R5YGB7-F1
#
_entry.id   AF-A0A4R5YGB7-F1
#
_cell.length_a   1.000
_cell.length_b   1.000
_cell.length_c   1.000
_cell.angle_alpha   90.00
_cell.angle_beta   90.00
_cell.angle_gamma   90.00
#
_symmetry.space_group_name_H-M   'P 1'
#
loop_
_entity.id
_entity.type
_entity.pdbx_description
1 polymer ?
#
loop_
_entity_poly.entity_id
_entity_poly.type
_entity_poly.pdbx_seq_one_letter_code
_entity_poly.pdbx_strand_id
1 'polypeptide(L)'
;MTTLRALPRWTDLPGSADFARAFTVTVLASIAGSHAIESLAGSAALVSIIAAESMIAVGILVARRRELSALRLIPLTLVAFLLWTLASAFWSTDPVESFFRWLSLAALALLAVTIGHIRDTLQTVRAVGDVARFLLIVSLAVEIASGILFDMPFTFLGVRGDIADLGPIQGIFGTRNMLGFFCVVALVTFIVELRTRSVRTGVAALSIVLASVLALLSASPTVFVLAAAVSALTGVLYLIRRIPDAHRTRAQWILAVVAVIGGSVAWGARSSIINRLGAADDLSLRTNLWRFVEFYVQRQPVQGWGWFGPWDVREPPFAVINWLLRDSHTTALNAYVDVLLQLGWAGLVVFVAFFALTFARSWVDASRRRAAVHAWVPLMVATLAVVSMFESFTLFGIGWLLLVICAVRAGQSRSWREALDRRAVPPGLPLAPGGFRQAG
;
A
#
# COMPACT_ATOMS: atom_id res chain seq x y z
N MET A 1 -49.67 -1.45 -0.29
CA MET A 1 -49.07 -1.30 1.06
C MET A 1 -47.56 -1.32 0.93
N THR A 2 -46.99 -0.12 0.79
CA THR A 2 -45.55 0.15 0.70
C THR A 2 -44.95 -0.03 2.09
N THR A 3 -44.10 -1.05 2.27
CA THR A 3 -43.29 -1.19 3.49
C THR A 3 -42.34 0.00 3.58
N LEU A 4 -42.68 0.97 4.43
CA LEU A 4 -41.74 2.00 4.88
C LEU A 4 -40.55 1.28 5.53
N ARG A 5 -39.40 1.26 4.83
CA ARG A 5 -38.12 0.88 5.46
C ARG A 5 -37.93 1.86 6.63
N ALA A 6 -38.09 1.36 7.85
CA ALA A 6 -37.73 2.10 9.05
C ALA A 6 -36.28 2.58 8.86
N LEU A 7 -36.07 3.89 8.93
CA LEU A 7 -34.72 4.45 8.90
C LEU A 7 -33.94 3.79 10.05
N PRO A 8 -32.76 3.21 9.79
CA PRO A 8 -31.96 2.59 10.83
C PRO A 8 -31.73 3.62 11.93
N ARG A 9 -31.86 3.21 13.19
CA ARG A 9 -31.53 4.09 14.32
C ARG A 9 -30.07 4.51 14.17
N TRP A 10 -29.75 5.76 14.50
CA TRP A 10 -28.39 6.29 14.39
C TRP A 10 -27.34 5.42 15.10
N THR A 11 -27.76 4.67 16.13
CA THR A 11 -26.98 3.69 16.87
C THR A 11 -26.56 2.46 16.07
N ASP A 12 -27.29 2.10 15.01
CA ASP A 12 -27.08 0.88 14.22
C ASP A 12 -26.26 1.14 12.94
N LEU A 13 -26.10 2.43 12.57
CA LEU A 13 -25.34 2.86 11.38
C LEU A 13 -23.89 2.35 11.36
N PRO A 14 -23.11 2.37 12.47
CA PRO A 14 -21.73 1.84 12.49
C PRO A 14 -21.67 0.32 12.20
N GLY A 15 -22.77 -0.39 12.42
CA GLY A 15 -22.95 -1.82 12.15
C GLY A 15 -23.24 -2.13 10.68
N SER A 16 -23.74 -1.16 9.91
CA SER A 16 -24.23 -1.37 8.54
C SER A 16 -23.13 -1.62 7.51
N ALA A 17 -23.38 -2.55 6.59
CA ALA A 17 -22.51 -2.85 5.46
C ALA A 17 -22.37 -1.67 4.48
N ASP A 18 -23.42 -0.85 4.36
CA ASP A 18 -23.42 0.33 3.48
C ASP A 18 -22.56 1.44 4.07
N PHE A 19 -22.64 1.65 5.38
CA PHE A 19 -21.78 2.61 6.08
C PHE A 19 -20.31 2.20 5.98
N ALA A 20 -20.00 0.93 6.23
CA ALA A 20 -18.63 0.40 6.07
C ALA A 20 -18.11 0.58 4.64
N ARG A 21 -18.97 0.42 3.62
CA ARG A 21 -18.62 0.68 2.22
C ARG A 21 -18.33 2.16 1.99
N ALA A 22 -19.23 3.04 2.39
CA ALA A 22 -19.08 4.49 2.22
C ALA A 22 -17.80 4.98 2.88
N PHE A 23 -17.59 4.65 4.16
CA PHE A 23 -16.38 4.96 4.90
C PHE A 23 -15.10 4.50 4.18
N THR A 24 -15.07 3.25 3.71
CA THR A 24 -13.90 2.70 3.00
C THR A 24 -13.61 3.47 1.71
N VAL A 25 -14.63 3.77 0.91
CA VAL A 25 -14.47 4.49 -0.36
C VAL A 25 -14.02 5.94 -0.09
N THR A 26 -14.62 6.61 0.89
CA THR A 26 -14.26 7.97 1.28
C THR A 26 -12.81 8.07 1.72
N VAL A 27 -12.37 7.21 2.64
CA VAL A 27 -10.96 7.16 3.11
C VAL A 27 -10.00 6.86 1.95
N LEU A 28 -10.32 5.88 1.09
CA LEU A 28 -9.46 5.57 -0.04
C LEU A 28 -9.37 6.75 -1.02
N ALA A 29 -10.47 7.44 -1.28
CA ALA A 29 -10.52 8.59 -2.17
C ALA A 29 -9.80 9.81 -1.59
N SER A 30 -9.98 10.12 -0.31
CA SER A 30 -9.32 11.25 0.37
C SER A 30 -7.80 11.05 0.44
N ILE A 31 -7.35 9.85 0.80
CA ILE A 31 -5.93 9.55 0.92
C ILE A 31 -5.25 9.39 -0.45
N ALA A 32 -5.90 8.78 -1.45
CA ALA A 32 -5.34 8.68 -2.81
C ALA A 32 -5.38 10.01 -3.56
N GLY A 33 -6.38 10.85 -3.31
CA GLY A 33 -6.52 12.20 -3.85
C GLY A 33 -5.89 13.29 -2.98
N SER A 34 -5.01 12.94 -2.03
CA SER A 34 -4.50 13.89 -1.03
C SER A 34 -3.82 15.11 -1.66
N HIS A 35 -3.02 14.90 -2.71
CA HIS A 35 -2.37 15.98 -3.46
C HIS A 35 -3.39 16.94 -4.06
N ALA A 36 -4.42 16.42 -4.74
CA ALA A 36 -5.47 17.24 -5.34
C ALA A 36 -6.26 18.03 -4.27
N ILE A 37 -6.57 17.40 -3.13
CA ILE A 37 -7.26 18.06 -2.02
C ILE A 37 -6.40 19.18 -1.43
N GLU A 38 -5.12 18.91 -1.18
CA GLU A 38 -4.19 19.90 -0.64
C GLU A 38 -3.97 21.06 -1.60
N SER A 39 -3.82 20.78 -2.90
CA SER A 39 -3.72 21.79 -3.96
C SER A 39 -4.96 22.67 -4.11
N LEU A 40 -6.17 22.12 -3.91
CA LEU A 40 -7.44 22.83 -4.12
C LEU A 40 -7.97 23.54 -2.88
N ALA A 41 -7.80 22.93 -1.71
CA ALA A 41 -8.43 23.35 -0.45
C ALA A 41 -7.42 23.63 0.67
N GLY A 42 -6.13 23.38 0.43
CA GLY A 42 -5.05 23.58 1.40
C GLY A 42 -4.86 22.41 2.36
N SER A 43 -3.71 22.42 3.05
CA SER A 43 -3.33 21.37 4.01
C SER A 43 -4.29 21.28 5.20
N ALA A 44 -4.84 22.41 5.66
CA ALA A 44 -5.83 22.44 6.75
C ALA A 44 -7.10 21.64 6.42
N ALA A 45 -7.55 21.67 5.17
CA ALA A 45 -8.70 20.89 4.71
C ALA A 45 -8.39 19.39 4.74
N LEU A 46 -7.24 18.98 4.22
CA LEU A 46 -6.80 17.58 4.24
C LEU A 46 -6.69 17.05 5.68
N VAL A 47 -6.05 17.80 6.58
CA VAL A 47 -5.93 17.45 8.01
C VAL A 47 -7.31 17.30 8.65
N SER A 48 -8.24 18.23 8.35
CA SER A 48 -9.61 18.18 8.89
C SER A 48 -10.38 16.95 8.40
N ILE A 49 -10.22 16.58 7.12
CA ILE A 49 -10.83 15.36 6.54
C ILE A 49 -10.27 14.12 7.24
N ILE A 50 -8.95 13.98 7.34
CA ILE A 50 -8.30 12.82 7.98
C ILE A 50 -8.68 12.74 9.47
N ALA A 51 -8.77 13.86 10.17
CA ALA A 51 -9.20 13.91 11.56
C ALA A 51 -10.66 13.45 11.71
N ALA A 52 -11.57 13.92 10.84
CA ALA A 52 -12.97 13.48 10.83
C ALA A 52 -13.10 11.98 10.53
N GLU A 53 -12.40 11.47 9.52
CA GLU A 53 -12.34 10.04 9.21
C GLU A 53 -11.78 9.22 10.37
N SER A 54 -10.76 9.74 11.06
CA SER A 54 -10.16 9.08 12.23
C SER A 54 -11.13 9.01 13.41
N MET A 55 -11.90 10.08 13.67
CA MET A 55 -12.95 10.06 14.68
C MET A 55 -14.03 9.02 14.35
N ILE A 56 -14.45 8.95 13.08
CA ILE A 56 -15.40 7.93 12.61
C ILE A 56 -14.82 6.53 12.78
N ALA A 57 -13.55 6.32 12.44
CA ALA A 57 -12.84 5.06 12.60
C ALA A 57 -12.82 4.59 14.06
N VAL A 58 -12.48 5.49 15.00
CA VAL A 58 -12.56 5.20 16.44
C VAL A 58 -13.98 4.83 16.83
N GLY A 59 -14.98 5.58 16.38
CA GLY A 59 -16.40 5.28 16.64
C GLY A 59 -16.80 3.86 16.17
N ILE A 60 -16.37 3.46 14.97
CA ILE A 60 -16.60 2.12 14.42
C ILE A 60 -15.93 1.05 15.30
N LEU A 61 -14.66 1.24 15.66
CA LEU A 61 -13.91 0.28 16.48
C LEU A 61 -14.49 0.15 17.88
N VAL A 62 -14.91 1.26 18.50
CA VAL A 62 -15.56 1.27 19.81
C VAL A 62 -16.93 0.57 19.76
N ALA A 63 -17.72 0.82 18.72
CA ALA A 63 -19.02 0.16 18.53
C ALA A 63 -18.86 -1.37 18.34
N ARG A 64 -17.81 -1.79 17.62
CA ARG A 64 -17.52 -3.21 17.34
C ARG A 64 -16.58 -3.87 18.34
N ARG A 65 -16.24 -3.22 19.46
CA ARG A 65 -15.25 -3.72 20.44
C ARG A 65 -15.53 -5.13 20.97
N ARG A 66 -16.79 -5.57 20.99
CA ARG A 66 -17.19 -6.92 21.44
C ARG A 66 -16.87 -8.01 20.41
N GLU A 67 -16.80 -7.66 19.13
CA GLU A 67 -16.45 -8.56 18.02
C GLU A 67 -14.93 -8.64 17.80
N LEU A 68 -14.18 -7.67 18.33
CA LEU A 68 -12.76 -7.49 18.09
C LEU A 68 -11.92 -8.06 19.24
N SER A 69 -11.13 -9.09 18.96
CA SER A 69 -10.08 -9.54 19.87
C SER A 69 -8.86 -8.63 19.75
N ALA A 70 -8.46 -7.94 20.82
CA ALA A 70 -7.27 -7.07 20.85
C ALA A 70 -5.99 -7.72 20.29
N LEU A 71 -5.80 -9.02 20.57
CA LEU A 71 -4.64 -9.81 20.08
C LEU A 71 -4.69 -10.15 18.58
N ARG A 72 -5.81 -9.90 17.90
CA ARG A 72 -6.01 -10.14 16.45
C ARG A 72 -6.17 -8.85 15.66
N LEU A 73 -6.15 -7.71 16.36
CA LEU A 73 -6.56 -6.41 15.83
C LEU A 73 -5.43 -5.74 15.02
N ILE A 74 -4.17 -5.93 15.39
CA ILE A 74 -3.05 -5.24 14.74
C ILE A 74 -1.85 -6.19 14.58
N PRO A 75 -1.22 -6.27 13.40
CA PRO A 75 0.05 -6.99 13.24
C PRO A 75 1.12 -6.46 14.21
N LEU A 76 1.78 -7.35 14.97
CA LEU A 76 2.80 -6.95 15.95
C LEU A 76 3.93 -6.12 15.33
N THR A 77 4.31 -6.42 14.09
CA THR A 77 5.33 -5.65 13.36
C THR A 77 4.89 -4.24 13.02
N LEU A 78 3.61 -3.99 12.78
CA LEU A 78 3.08 -2.64 12.61
C LEU A 78 3.15 -1.86 13.91
N VAL A 79 2.74 -2.48 15.03
CA VAL A 79 2.86 -1.87 16.36
C VAL A 79 4.31 -1.56 16.69
N ALA A 80 5.22 -2.51 16.46
CA ALA A 80 6.65 -2.31 16.67
C ALA A 80 7.20 -1.13 15.85
N PHE A 81 6.81 -1.02 14.57
CA PHE A 81 7.22 0.10 13.73
C PHE A 81 6.66 1.43 14.23
N LEU A 82 5.37 1.50 14.57
CA LEU A 82 4.72 2.71 15.10
C LEU A 82 5.29 3.15 16.46
N LEU A 83 5.65 2.19 17.32
CA LEU A 83 6.29 2.51 18.60
C LEU A 83 7.72 2.98 18.42
N TRP A 84 8.47 2.41 17.47
CA TRP A 84 9.82 2.86 17.16
C TRP A 84 9.83 4.26 16.54
N THR A 85 8.91 4.56 15.62
CA THR A 85 8.75 5.92 15.08
C THR A 85 8.32 6.91 16.15
N LEU A 86 7.43 6.52 17.08
CA LEU A 86 7.07 7.37 18.22
C LEU A 86 8.27 7.63 19.13
N ALA A 87 9.02 6.58 19.47
CA ALA A 87 10.21 6.69 20.30
C ALA A 87 11.22 7.66 19.68
N SER A 88 11.33 7.66 18.35
CA SER A 88 12.25 8.55 17.65
C SER A 88 11.96 10.04 17.79
N ALA A 89 10.75 10.43 18.20
CA ALA A 89 10.43 11.81 18.53
C ALA A 89 11.25 12.33 19.74
N PHE A 90 11.67 11.44 20.67
CA PHE A 90 12.42 11.85 21.86
C PHE A 90 13.86 12.29 21.57
N TRP A 91 14.44 11.85 20.44
CA TRP A 91 15.79 12.25 20.01
C TRP A 91 15.78 13.00 18.67
N SER A 92 14.60 13.39 18.19
CA SER A 92 14.44 14.23 17.01
C SER A 92 15.00 15.64 17.25
N THR A 93 15.47 16.28 16.19
CA THR A 93 15.89 17.70 16.20
C THR A 93 14.72 18.63 16.52
N ASP A 94 13.52 18.30 16.01
CA ASP A 94 12.25 18.90 16.41
C ASP A 94 11.30 17.79 16.94
N PRO A 95 11.20 17.62 18.27
CA PRO A 95 10.31 16.65 18.89
C PRO A 95 8.82 16.94 18.66
N VAL A 96 8.43 18.22 18.56
CA VAL A 96 7.03 18.63 18.43
C VAL A 96 6.54 18.31 17.03
N GLU A 97 7.30 18.74 16.01
CA GLU A 97 6.98 18.39 14.63
C GLU A 97 7.01 16.87 14.44
N SER A 98 8.05 16.19 14.91
CA SER A 98 8.16 14.73 14.80
C SER A 98 6.94 14.00 15.40
N PHE A 99 6.41 14.48 16.53
CA PHE A 99 5.18 13.95 17.11
C PHE A 99 3.94 14.13 16.21
N PHE A 100 3.76 15.30 15.58
CA PHE A 100 2.64 15.52 14.65
C PHE A 100 2.78 14.72 13.35
N ARG A 101 4.01 14.55 12.86
CA ARG A 101 4.31 13.67 11.72
C ARG A 101 4.05 12.21 12.05
N TRP A 102 4.39 11.78 13.26
CA TRP A 102 4.01 10.47 13.78
C TRP A 102 2.49 10.32 13.90
N LEU A 103 1.78 11.34 14.39
CA LEU A 103 0.33 11.32 14.51
C LEU A 103 -0.35 11.13 13.14
N SER A 104 0.22 11.73 12.09
CA SER A 104 -0.24 11.57 10.71
C SER A 104 -0.05 10.12 10.23
N LEU A 105 1.11 9.52 10.49
CA LEU A 105 1.38 8.11 10.20
C LEU A 105 0.42 7.16 10.95
N ALA A 106 0.19 7.44 12.23
CA ALA A 106 -0.68 6.67 13.11
C ALA A 106 -2.15 6.79 12.70
N ALA A 107 -2.62 7.98 12.29
CA ALA A 107 -3.97 8.20 11.79
C ALA A 107 -4.24 7.36 10.54
N LEU A 108 -3.33 7.36 9.54
CA LEU A 108 -3.48 6.51 8.37
C LEU A 108 -3.44 5.02 8.72
N ALA A 109 -2.60 4.62 9.68
CA ALA A 109 -2.57 3.24 10.16
C ALA A 109 -3.89 2.84 10.82
N LEU A 110 -4.50 3.72 11.62
CA LEU A 110 -5.81 3.53 12.25
C LEU A 110 -6.91 3.35 11.19
N LEU A 111 -6.93 4.20 10.17
CA LEU A 111 -7.88 4.10 9.05
C LEU A 111 -7.74 2.77 8.31
N ALA A 112 -6.51 2.38 7.98
CA ALA A 112 -6.21 1.11 7.32
C ALA A 112 -6.57 -0.12 8.17
N VAL A 113 -6.28 -0.10 9.47
CA VAL A 113 -6.68 -1.15 10.43
C VAL A 113 -8.19 -1.26 10.47
N THR A 114 -8.90 -0.13 10.54
CA THR A 114 -10.36 -0.11 10.55
C THR A 114 -10.94 -0.75 9.29
N ILE A 115 -10.48 -0.33 8.10
CA ILE A 115 -10.89 -0.91 6.80
C ILE A 115 -10.61 -2.43 6.77
N GLY A 116 -9.45 -2.85 7.27
CA GLY A 116 -9.05 -4.25 7.34
C GLY A 116 -9.97 -5.12 8.22
N HIS A 117 -10.68 -4.53 9.18
CA HIS A 117 -11.61 -5.25 10.07
C HIS A 117 -13.06 -5.21 9.59
N ILE A 118 -13.50 -4.13 8.93
CA ILE A 118 -14.92 -3.97 8.55
C ILE A 118 -15.24 -4.44 7.13
N ARG A 119 -14.24 -4.60 6.27
CA ARG A 119 -14.42 -5.13 4.90
C ARG A 119 -13.88 -6.54 4.81
N ASP A 120 -14.25 -7.26 3.77
CA ASP A 120 -13.50 -8.44 3.31
C ASP A 120 -12.51 -8.08 2.21
N THR A 121 -11.57 -8.99 1.89
CA THR A 121 -10.57 -8.77 0.83
C THR A 121 -11.22 -8.39 -0.51
N LEU A 122 -12.28 -9.10 -0.93
CA LEU A 122 -12.98 -8.78 -2.19
C LEU A 122 -13.64 -7.39 -2.15
N GLN A 123 -14.17 -7.01 -0.98
CA GLN A 123 -14.82 -5.72 -0.79
C GLN A 123 -13.80 -4.57 -0.78
N THR A 124 -12.62 -4.78 -0.20
CA THR A 124 -11.48 -3.85 -0.27
C THR A 124 -10.99 -3.71 -1.70
N VAL A 125 -10.81 -4.82 -2.44
CA VAL A 125 -10.42 -4.82 -3.86
C VAL A 125 -11.39 -3.98 -4.69
N ARG A 126 -12.71 -4.19 -4.51
CA ARG A 126 -13.73 -3.39 -5.21
C ARG A 126 -13.66 -1.91 -4.84
N ALA A 127 -13.48 -1.58 -3.56
CA ALA A 127 -13.39 -0.18 -3.14
C ALA A 127 -12.15 0.52 -3.71
N VAL A 128 -10.99 -0.15 -3.70
CA VAL A 128 -9.77 0.35 -4.35
C VAL A 128 -9.99 0.50 -5.85
N GLY A 129 -10.65 -0.46 -6.50
CA GLY A 129 -10.98 -0.40 -7.93
C GLY A 129 -11.92 0.75 -8.28
N ASP A 130 -12.99 0.96 -7.49
CA ASP A 130 -13.95 2.05 -7.66
C ASP A 130 -13.26 3.41 -7.56
N VAL A 131 -12.45 3.62 -6.53
CA VAL A 131 -11.67 4.85 -6.34
C VAL A 131 -10.64 5.03 -7.45
N ALA A 132 -9.90 3.97 -7.80
CA ALA A 132 -8.88 4.04 -8.83
C ALA A 132 -9.46 4.43 -10.20
N ARG A 133 -10.60 3.85 -10.61
CA ARG A 133 -11.27 4.24 -11.86
C ARG A 133 -11.64 5.71 -11.84
N PHE A 134 -12.25 6.17 -10.76
CA PHE A 134 -12.65 7.57 -10.64
C PHE A 134 -11.44 8.51 -10.76
N LEU A 135 -10.39 8.29 -9.97
CA LEU A 135 -9.21 9.17 -9.96
C LEU A 135 -8.43 9.13 -11.28
N LEU A 136 -8.36 7.97 -11.95
CA LEU A 136 -7.72 7.86 -13.27
C LEU A 136 -8.53 8.56 -14.37
N ILE A 137 -9.86 8.47 -14.34
CA ILE A 137 -10.73 9.22 -15.27
C ILE A 137 -10.57 10.72 -15.04
N VAL A 138 -10.59 11.17 -13.79
CA VAL A 138 -10.38 12.58 -13.44
C VAL A 138 -8.98 13.04 -13.86
N SER A 139 -7.95 12.22 -13.65
CA SER A 139 -6.58 12.53 -14.10
C SER A 139 -6.50 12.73 -15.60
N LEU A 140 -7.09 11.82 -16.39
CA LEU A 140 -7.12 11.96 -17.84
C LEU A 140 -7.90 13.22 -18.27
N ALA A 141 -9.04 13.50 -17.63
CA ALA A 141 -9.83 14.68 -17.93
C ALA A 141 -9.07 15.98 -17.63
N VAL A 142 -8.34 16.04 -16.52
CA VAL A 142 -7.50 17.19 -16.15
C VAL A 142 -6.35 17.38 -17.14
N GLU A 143 -5.68 16.31 -17.55
CA GLU A 143 -4.61 16.38 -18.56
C GLU A 143 -5.13 16.87 -19.92
N ILE A 144 -6.28 16.33 -20.37
CA ILE A 144 -6.93 16.80 -21.62
C ILE A 144 -7.34 18.27 -21.49
N ALA A 145 -7.91 18.67 -20.35
CA ALA A 145 -8.28 20.05 -20.12
C ALA A 145 -7.06 20.98 -20.19
N SER A 146 -6.00 20.66 -19.42
CA SER A 146 -4.78 21.46 -19.34
C SER A 146 -4.05 21.52 -20.69
N GLY A 147 -3.83 20.39 -21.35
CA GLY A 147 -2.96 20.33 -22.53
C GLY A 147 -3.62 20.38 -23.89
N ILE A 148 -4.94 20.17 -24.00
CA ILE A 148 -5.65 20.19 -25.30
C ILE A 148 -6.69 21.30 -25.35
N LEU A 149 -7.50 21.45 -24.29
CA LEU A 149 -8.61 22.41 -24.31
C LEU A 149 -8.16 23.83 -24.00
N PHE A 150 -7.34 23.99 -22.96
CA PHE A 150 -6.87 25.31 -22.50
C PHE A 150 -5.43 25.62 -22.93
N ASP A 151 -4.65 24.60 -23.33
CA ASP A 151 -3.25 24.73 -23.74
C ASP A 151 -2.40 25.53 -22.72
N MET A 152 -2.61 25.23 -21.43
CA MET A 152 -1.92 25.89 -20.33
C MET A 152 -1.68 24.95 -19.14
N PRO A 153 -0.54 25.07 -18.45
CA PRO A 153 -0.24 24.25 -17.27
C PRO A 153 -1.15 24.60 -16.10
N PHE A 154 -1.69 23.58 -15.43
CA PHE A 154 -2.34 23.73 -14.13
C PHE A 154 -1.31 23.58 -13.01
N THR A 155 -0.52 24.64 -12.80
CA THR A 155 0.58 24.68 -11.83
C THR A 155 0.15 24.37 -10.40
N PHE A 156 -1.06 24.78 -10.00
CA PHE A 156 -1.63 24.48 -8.68
C PHE A 156 -1.81 22.98 -8.43
N LEU A 157 -2.04 22.18 -9.47
CA LEU A 157 -2.12 20.71 -9.40
C LEU A 157 -0.79 20.02 -9.76
N GLY A 158 0.22 20.75 -10.21
CA GLY A 158 1.46 20.17 -10.73
C GLY A 158 1.31 19.50 -12.11
N VAL A 159 0.27 19.86 -12.87
CA VAL A 159 0.02 19.34 -14.23
C VAL A 159 0.63 20.29 -15.25
N ARG A 160 1.46 19.74 -16.15
CA ARG A 160 2.18 20.53 -17.16
C ARG A 160 1.35 20.81 -18.42
N GLY A 161 0.42 19.91 -18.76
CA GLY A 161 -0.38 20.03 -19.98
C GLY A 161 0.35 19.49 -21.22
N ASP A 162 1.38 18.66 -21.08
CA ASP A 162 2.20 18.20 -22.20
C ASP A 162 1.54 17.06 -23.03
N ILE A 163 0.26 16.73 -22.77
CA ILE A 163 -0.40 15.56 -23.39
C ILE A 163 -0.54 15.70 -24.92
N ALA A 164 -0.71 16.91 -25.45
CA ALA A 164 -0.82 17.17 -26.89
C ALA A 164 0.51 16.86 -27.62
N ASP A 165 1.63 17.13 -26.96
CA ASP A 165 2.98 16.87 -27.46
C ASP A 165 3.46 15.44 -27.17
N LEU A 166 2.57 14.56 -26.66
CA LEU A 166 2.90 13.23 -26.16
C LEU A 166 3.98 13.24 -25.06
N GLY A 167 4.06 14.34 -24.31
CA GLY A 167 4.93 14.47 -23.16
C GLY A 167 4.42 13.70 -21.94
N PRO A 168 5.25 13.56 -20.89
CA PRO A 168 4.88 12.84 -19.68
C PRO A 168 3.72 13.51 -18.94
N ILE A 169 2.70 12.74 -18.59
CA ILE A 169 1.56 13.22 -17.78
C ILE A 169 1.74 12.98 -16.28
N GLN A 170 1.08 13.80 -15.46
CA GLN A 170 1.12 13.75 -13.98
C GLN A 170 -0.24 13.42 -13.36
N GLY A 171 -1.35 13.72 -14.05
CA GLY A 171 -2.70 13.63 -13.52
C GLY A 171 -2.89 14.48 -12.26
N ILE A 172 -3.90 14.14 -11.46
CA ILE A 172 -4.18 14.85 -10.20
C ILE A 172 -3.21 14.47 -9.05
N PHE A 173 -2.14 13.72 -9.36
CA PHE A 173 -1.18 13.21 -8.38
C PHE A 173 0.07 14.07 -8.26
N GLY A 174 0.17 15.16 -9.04
CA GLY A 174 1.26 16.15 -8.98
C GLY A 174 2.59 15.71 -9.59
N THR A 175 2.87 14.42 -9.67
CA THR A 175 4.09 13.89 -10.28
C THR A 175 3.82 12.68 -11.15
N ARG A 176 4.60 12.54 -12.22
CA ARG A 176 4.55 11.38 -13.13
C ARG A 176 4.82 10.05 -12.42
N ASN A 177 5.70 10.05 -11.41
CA ASN A 177 6.06 8.85 -10.66
C ASN A 177 4.91 8.40 -9.75
N MET A 178 4.20 9.34 -9.11
CA MET A 178 3.03 9.03 -8.29
C MET A 178 1.85 8.53 -9.14
N LEU A 179 1.58 9.15 -10.30
CA LEU A 179 0.59 8.64 -11.25
C LEU A 179 0.95 7.24 -11.74
N GLY A 180 2.21 7.02 -12.15
CA GLY A 180 2.71 5.73 -12.59
C GLY A 180 2.55 4.64 -11.53
N PHE A 181 2.96 4.93 -10.29
CA PHE A 181 2.74 4.06 -9.14
C PHE A 181 1.25 3.72 -8.96
N PHE A 182 0.38 4.73 -8.96
CA PHE A 182 -1.05 4.54 -8.76
C PHE A 182 -1.69 3.74 -9.91
N CYS A 183 -1.23 3.90 -11.16
CA CYS A 183 -1.65 3.08 -12.29
C CYS A 183 -1.29 1.60 -12.10
N VAL A 184 -0.12 1.27 -11.55
CA VAL A 184 0.24 -0.13 -11.26
C VAL A 184 -0.63 -0.71 -10.15
N VAL A 185 -0.89 0.06 -9.08
CA VAL A 185 -1.84 -0.32 -8.02
C VAL A 185 -3.23 -0.60 -8.60
N ALA A 186 -3.69 0.26 -9.52
CA ALA A 186 -4.96 0.10 -10.23
C ALA A 186 -4.96 -1.14 -11.12
N LEU A 187 -3.90 -1.38 -11.91
CA LEU A 187 -3.76 -2.55 -12.79
C LEU A 187 -3.82 -3.86 -12.01
N VAL A 188 -3.07 -3.99 -10.91
CA VAL A 188 -3.13 -5.17 -10.03
C VAL A 188 -4.58 -5.40 -9.55
N THR A 189 -5.26 -4.32 -9.18
CA THR A 189 -6.65 -4.38 -8.68
C THR A 189 -7.64 -4.78 -9.79
N PHE A 190 -7.59 -4.14 -10.96
CA PHE A 190 -8.49 -4.41 -12.08
C PHE A 190 -8.31 -5.81 -12.66
N ILE A 191 -7.07 -6.32 -12.70
CA ILE A 191 -6.81 -7.71 -13.11
C ILE A 191 -7.49 -8.68 -12.14
N VAL A 192 -7.38 -8.44 -10.82
CA VAL A 192 -8.07 -9.28 -9.82
C VAL A 192 -9.58 -9.20 -9.97
N GLU A 193 -10.14 -8.01 -10.23
CA GLU A 193 -11.58 -7.85 -10.47
C GLU A 193 -12.07 -8.59 -11.71
N LEU A 194 -11.34 -8.49 -12.82
CA LEU A 194 -11.62 -9.23 -14.05
C LEU A 194 -11.61 -10.75 -13.78
N ARG A 195 -10.63 -11.24 -13.01
CA ARG A 195 -10.48 -12.67 -12.70
C ARG A 195 -11.49 -13.18 -11.68
N THR A 196 -11.97 -12.32 -10.79
CA THR A 196 -13.03 -12.65 -9.82
C THR A 196 -14.44 -12.40 -10.36
N ARG A 197 -14.57 -11.82 -11.57
CA ARG A 197 -15.84 -11.37 -12.15
C ARG A 197 -16.65 -10.49 -11.18
N SER A 198 -15.94 -9.69 -10.39
CA SER A 198 -16.57 -8.79 -9.40
C SER A 198 -17.27 -7.60 -10.04
N VAL A 199 -16.89 -7.27 -11.28
CA VAL A 199 -17.40 -6.17 -12.10
C VAL A 199 -17.66 -6.72 -13.51
N ARG A 200 -18.53 -6.04 -14.28
CA ARG A 200 -18.79 -6.38 -15.69
C ARG A 200 -17.49 -6.42 -16.48
N THR A 201 -17.28 -7.46 -17.28
CA THR A 201 -16.06 -7.69 -18.06
C THR A 201 -15.65 -6.48 -18.89
N GLY A 202 -16.61 -5.80 -19.54
CA GLY A 202 -16.33 -4.60 -20.33
C GLY A 202 -15.79 -3.44 -19.50
N VAL A 203 -16.34 -3.20 -18.31
CA VAL A 203 -15.84 -2.15 -17.40
C VAL A 203 -14.44 -2.49 -16.90
N ALA A 204 -14.20 -3.74 -16.50
CA ALA A 204 -12.87 -4.17 -16.06
C ALA A 204 -11.84 -4.06 -17.20
N ALA A 205 -12.18 -4.48 -18.42
CA ALA A 205 -11.31 -4.35 -19.59
C ALA A 205 -10.99 -2.88 -19.92
N LEU A 206 -12.00 -2.00 -19.96
CA LEU A 206 -11.81 -0.57 -20.19
C LEU A 206 -10.94 0.06 -19.10
N SER A 207 -11.12 -0.34 -17.84
CA SER A 207 -10.32 0.14 -16.71
C SER A 207 -8.84 -0.27 -16.83
N ILE A 208 -8.57 -1.51 -17.29
CA ILE A 208 -7.21 -1.99 -17.57
C ILE A 208 -6.58 -1.19 -18.70
N VAL A 209 -7.34 -0.93 -19.78
CA VAL A 209 -6.86 -0.12 -20.90
C VAL A 209 -6.54 1.30 -20.43
N LEU A 210 -7.45 1.94 -19.70
CA LEU A 210 -7.25 3.27 -19.14
C LEU A 210 -5.97 3.35 -18.28
N ALA A 211 -5.82 2.44 -17.32
CA ALA A 211 -4.65 2.41 -16.44
C ALA A 211 -3.35 2.11 -17.21
N SER A 212 -3.39 1.25 -18.23
CA SER A 212 -2.23 0.96 -19.07
C SER A 212 -1.81 2.15 -19.93
N VAL A 213 -2.78 2.85 -20.53
CA VAL A 213 -2.52 4.06 -21.32
C VAL A 213 -1.93 5.16 -20.45
N LEU A 214 -2.52 5.43 -19.28
CA LEU A 214 -1.99 6.43 -18.34
C LEU A 214 -0.60 6.04 -17.79
N ALA A 215 -0.38 4.75 -17.51
CA ALA A 215 0.93 4.25 -17.10
C ALA A 215 2.00 4.51 -18.17
N LEU A 216 1.68 4.26 -19.46
CA LEU A 216 2.58 4.53 -20.58
C LEU A 216 2.82 6.03 -20.77
N LEU A 217 1.76 6.84 -20.75
CA LEU A 217 1.85 8.30 -20.90
C LEU A 217 2.58 8.95 -19.72
N SER A 218 2.60 8.35 -18.53
CA SER A 218 3.39 8.86 -17.41
C SER A 218 4.91 8.85 -17.70
N ALA A 219 5.35 8.01 -18.65
CA ALA A 219 6.75 7.84 -19.05
C ALA A 219 7.72 7.65 -17.85
N SER A 220 7.23 7.03 -16.75
CA SER A 220 8.03 6.80 -15.55
C SER A 220 8.82 5.49 -15.67
N PRO A 221 10.17 5.50 -15.53
CA PRO A 221 10.99 4.28 -15.55
C PRO A 221 10.54 3.23 -14.52
N THR A 222 10.07 3.69 -13.37
CA THR A 222 9.58 2.89 -12.25
C THR A 222 8.40 2.00 -12.68
N VAL A 223 7.52 2.51 -13.55
CA VAL A 223 6.35 1.76 -14.05
C VAL A 223 6.75 0.50 -14.80
N PHE A 224 7.76 0.58 -15.67
CA PHE A 224 8.21 -0.58 -16.46
C PHE A 224 8.79 -1.67 -15.55
N VAL A 225 9.61 -1.28 -14.56
CA VAL A 225 10.18 -2.23 -13.58
C VAL A 225 9.08 -2.87 -12.75
N LEU A 226 8.11 -2.08 -12.27
CA LEU A 226 6.96 -2.57 -11.52
C LEU A 226 6.10 -3.55 -12.34
N ALA A 227 5.77 -3.19 -13.58
CA ALA A 227 4.97 -4.02 -14.47
C ALA A 227 5.66 -5.38 -14.74
N ALA A 228 6.97 -5.37 -14.99
CA ALA A 228 7.76 -6.58 -15.17
C ALA A 228 7.78 -7.44 -13.89
N ALA A 229 8.03 -6.83 -12.72
CA ALA A 229 8.08 -7.53 -11.45
C ALA A 229 6.73 -8.17 -11.08
N VAL A 230 5.63 -7.43 -11.22
CA VAL A 230 4.27 -7.92 -10.95
C VAL A 230 3.88 -9.03 -11.93
N SER A 231 4.23 -8.90 -13.21
CA SER A 231 3.96 -9.93 -14.23
C SER A 231 4.72 -11.22 -13.93
N ALA A 232 6.00 -11.11 -13.61
CA ALA A 232 6.83 -12.25 -13.20
C ALA A 232 6.24 -12.94 -11.96
N LEU A 233 5.89 -12.16 -10.93
CA LEU A 233 5.33 -12.69 -9.69
C LEU A 233 3.97 -13.36 -9.90
N THR A 234 3.14 -12.81 -10.79
CA THR A 234 1.86 -13.40 -11.19
C THR A 234 2.08 -14.75 -11.89
N GLY A 235 3.05 -14.84 -12.80
CA GLY A 235 3.43 -16.09 -13.47
C GLY A 235 3.95 -17.14 -12.49
N VAL A 236 4.80 -16.74 -11.55
CA VAL A 236 5.31 -17.60 -10.47
C VAL A 236 4.17 -18.13 -9.59
N LEU A 237 3.25 -17.24 -9.16
CA LEU A 237 2.09 -17.64 -8.35
C LEU A 237 1.19 -18.62 -9.11
N TYR A 238 1.01 -18.39 -10.41
CA TYR A 238 0.26 -19.30 -11.28
C TYR A 238 0.90 -20.69 -11.37
N LEU A 239 2.23 -20.76 -11.56
CA LEU A 239 2.98 -22.02 -11.56
C LEU A 239 2.84 -22.75 -10.22
N ILE A 240 3.05 -22.06 -9.09
CA ILE A 240 2.95 -22.67 -7.76
C ILE A 240 1.55 -23.23 -7.47
N ARG A 241 0.50 -22.56 -7.94
CA ARG A 241 -0.89 -23.04 -7.80
C ARG A 241 -1.17 -24.34 -8.56
N ARG A 242 -0.33 -24.70 -9.54
CA ARG A 242 -0.40 -25.97 -10.27
C ARG A 242 0.36 -27.11 -9.60
N ILE A 243 1.29 -26.81 -8.69
CA ILE A 243 2.10 -27.82 -8.00
C ILE A 243 1.24 -28.57 -6.96
N PRO A 244 1.29 -29.91 -6.89
CA PRO A 244 0.62 -30.69 -5.86
C PRO A 244 1.07 -30.31 -4.45
N ASP A 245 0.16 -30.41 -3.47
CA ASP A 245 0.40 -29.97 -2.09
C ASP A 245 1.67 -30.58 -1.47
N ALA A 246 1.97 -31.85 -1.77
CA ALA A 246 3.15 -32.57 -1.28
C ALA A 246 4.49 -31.91 -1.67
N HIS A 247 4.58 -31.29 -2.85
CA HIS A 247 5.80 -30.69 -3.36
C HIS A 247 5.84 -29.16 -3.18
N ARG A 248 4.73 -28.54 -2.75
CA ARG A 248 4.59 -27.08 -2.73
C ARG A 248 5.55 -26.42 -1.73
N THR A 249 5.75 -26.99 -0.56
CA THR A 249 6.70 -26.45 0.43
C THR A 249 8.12 -26.43 -0.12
N ARG A 250 8.55 -27.50 -0.79
CA ARG A 250 9.86 -27.57 -1.44
C ARG A 250 9.97 -26.54 -2.56
N ALA A 251 8.94 -26.42 -3.41
CA ALA A 251 8.90 -25.42 -4.48
C ALA A 251 8.95 -23.98 -3.94
N GLN A 252 8.34 -23.70 -2.79
CA GLN A 252 8.42 -22.37 -2.14
C GLN A 252 9.82 -22.06 -1.64
N TRP A 253 10.54 -23.03 -1.07
CA TRP A 253 11.94 -22.83 -0.67
C TRP A 253 12.86 -22.64 -1.86
N ILE A 254 12.69 -23.44 -2.92
CA ILE A 254 13.44 -23.26 -4.18
C ILE A 254 13.16 -21.86 -4.74
N LEU A 255 11.90 -21.43 -4.77
CA LEU A 255 11.54 -20.09 -5.21
C LEU A 255 12.20 -19.02 -4.34
N ALA A 256 12.23 -19.18 -3.02
CA ALA A 256 12.87 -18.23 -2.12
C ALA A 256 14.38 -18.11 -2.44
N VAL A 257 15.07 -19.23 -2.66
CA VAL A 257 16.49 -19.23 -3.07
C VAL A 257 16.66 -18.56 -4.44
N VAL A 258 15.82 -18.89 -5.42
CA VAL A 258 15.86 -18.26 -6.75
C VAL A 258 15.58 -16.76 -6.67
N ALA A 259 14.65 -16.32 -5.82
CA ALA A 259 14.35 -14.91 -5.61
C ALA A 259 15.53 -14.17 -4.97
N VAL A 260 16.23 -14.78 -4.01
CA VAL A 260 17.45 -14.21 -3.41
C VAL A 260 18.57 -14.09 -4.44
N ILE A 261 18.80 -15.14 -5.25
CA ILE A 261 19.80 -15.11 -6.32
C ILE A 261 19.43 -14.07 -7.37
N GLY A 262 18.20 -14.10 -7.87
CA GLY A 262 17.70 -13.15 -8.87
C GLY A 262 17.73 -11.71 -8.38
N GLY A 263 17.37 -11.46 -7.13
CA GLY A 263 17.48 -10.16 -6.48
C GLY A 263 18.94 -9.69 -6.36
N SER A 264 19.86 -10.59 -6.02
CA SER A 264 21.30 -10.29 -5.95
C SER A 264 21.88 -9.94 -7.33
N VAL A 265 21.49 -10.69 -8.37
CA VAL A 265 21.87 -10.40 -9.76
C VAL A 265 21.29 -9.07 -10.22
N ALA A 266 20.01 -8.82 -9.95
CA ALA A 266 19.36 -7.55 -10.29
C ALA A 266 20.02 -6.36 -9.58
N TRP A 267 20.41 -6.53 -8.30
CA TRP A 267 21.14 -5.52 -7.54
C TRP A 267 22.52 -5.22 -8.15
N GLY A 268 23.24 -6.24 -8.61
CA GLY A 268 24.52 -6.09 -9.31
C GLY A 268 24.35 -5.42 -10.68
N ALA A 269 23.29 -5.76 -11.42
CA ALA A 269 22.98 -5.22 -12.74
C ALA A 269 22.23 -3.87 -12.71
N ARG A 270 21.97 -3.29 -11.54
CA ARG A 270 21.10 -2.12 -11.38
C ARG A 270 21.52 -0.93 -12.25
N SER A 271 22.81 -0.64 -12.32
CA SER A 271 23.35 0.47 -13.12
C SER A 271 23.10 0.24 -14.62
N SER A 272 23.29 -0.97 -15.10
CA SER A 272 23.04 -1.34 -16.51
C SER A 272 21.55 -1.30 -16.87
N ILE A 273 20.67 -1.76 -15.97
CA ILE A 273 19.21 -1.73 -16.18
C ILE A 273 18.74 -0.28 -16.30
N ILE A 274 19.18 0.58 -15.38
CA ILE A 274 18.75 1.97 -15.31
C ILE A 274 19.32 2.80 -16.47
N ASN A 275 20.56 2.55 -16.89
CA ASN A 275 21.15 3.18 -18.07
C ASN A 275 20.40 2.81 -19.36
N ARG A 276 19.96 1.55 -19.51
CA ARG A 276 19.17 1.10 -20.68
C ARG A 276 17.78 1.73 -20.74
N LEU A 277 17.25 2.19 -19.60
CA LEU A 277 15.96 2.89 -19.51
C LEU A 277 16.10 4.41 -19.79
N GLY A 278 17.29 4.90 -20.15
CA GLY A 278 17.52 6.32 -20.43
C GLY A 278 17.44 7.23 -19.19
N ALA A 279 17.55 6.65 -17.98
CA ALA A 279 17.40 7.34 -16.71
C ALA A 279 18.74 7.60 -16.00
N ALA A 280 19.81 7.82 -16.77
CA ALA A 280 21.16 8.01 -16.23
C ALA A 280 21.25 9.27 -15.35
N ASP A 281 20.60 10.36 -15.77
CA ASP A 281 20.57 11.61 -15.00
C ASP A 281 19.83 11.44 -13.67
N ASP A 282 18.68 10.75 -13.67
CA ASP A 282 17.90 10.42 -12.47
C ASP A 282 18.70 9.53 -11.50
N LEU A 283 19.44 8.54 -12.04
CA LEU A 283 20.31 7.69 -11.24
C LEU A 283 21.46 8.48 -10.60
N SER A 284 22.06 9.41 -11.35
CA SER A 284 23.17 10.23 -10.85
C SER A 284 22.73 11.12 -9.69
N LEU A 285 21.53 11.73 -9.80
CA LEU A 285 20.92 12.54 -8.76
C LEU A 285 20.65 11.72 -7.50
N ARG A 286 20.00 10.56 -7.64
CA ARG A 286 19.74 9.63 -6.52
C ARG A 286 21.01 9.14 -5.86
N THR A 287 22.05 8.84 -6.64
CA THR A 287 23.34 8.37 -6.09
C THR A 287 24.02 9.46 -5.27
N ASN A 288 23.98 10.72 -5.73
CA ASN A 288 24.51 11.85 -4.98
C ASN A 288 23.70 12.10 -3.69
N LEU A 289 22.37 12.05 -3.77
CA LEU A 289 21.48 12.12 -2.61
C LEU A 289 21.83 11.05 -1.57
N TRP A 290 21.93 9.79 -1.99
CA TRP A 290 22.21 8.68 -1.08
C TRP A 290 23.60 8.75 -0.46
N ARG A 291 24.60 9.33 -1.14
CA ARG A 291 25.93 9.58 -0.56
C ARG A 291 25.86 10.55 0.63
N PHE A 292 25.05 11.61 0.52
CA PHE A 292 24.83 12.52 1.65
C PHE A 292 24.01 11.87 2.75
N VAL A 293 22.98 11.08 2.40
CA VAL A 293 22.21 10.31 3.39
C VAL A 293 23.14 9.37 4.18
N GLU A 294 24.02 8.64 3.51
CA GLU A 294 24.97 7.72 4.15
C GLU A 294 25.85 8.43 5.19
N PHE A 295 26.35 9.63 4.86
CA PHE A 295 27.13 10.44 5.79
C PHE A 295 26.37 10.78 7.08
N TYR A 296 25.05 11.04 7.00
CA TYR A 296 24.22 11.29 8.18
C TYR A 296 23.84 10.01 8.92
N VAL A 297 23.58 8.91 8.20
CA VAL A 297 23.31 7.61 8.80
C VAL A 297 24.49 7.15 9.67
N GLN A 298 25.73 7.36 9.23
CA GLN A 298 26.92 6.98 10.01
C GLN A 298 27.04 7.71 11.36
N ARG A 299 26.37 8.85 11.55
CA ARG A 299 26.39 9.62 12.81
C ARG A 299 25.36 9.16 13.83
N GLN A 300 24.22 8.66 13.35
CA GLN A 300 23.15 8.11 14.18
C GLN A 300 22.73 6.72 13.66
N PRO A 301 23.65 5.74 13.64
CA PRO A 301 23.47 4.51 12.88
C PRO A 301 22.35 3.62 13.43
N VAL A 302 22.16 3.57 14.75
CA VAL A 302 21.19 2.67 15.36
C VAL A 302 19.80 3.31 15.37
N GLN A 303 19.70 4.54 15.89
CA GLN A 303 18.44 5.22 16.17
C GLN A 303 17.92 6.15 15.08
N GLY A 304 18.79 6.62 14.16
CA GLY A 304 18.44 7.61 13.16
C GLY A 304 18.23 9.02 13.72
N TRP A 305 17.69 9.92 12.89
CA TRP A 305 17.55 11.35 13.17
C TRP A 305 16.16 11.80 13.67
N GLY A 306 15.20 10.88 13.75
CA GLY A 306 13.81 11.19 14.12
C GLY A 306 12.85 11.02 12.95
N TRP A 307 11.60 10.64 13.26
CA TRP A 307 10.56 10.44 12.26
C TRP A 307 9.90 11.76 11.85
N PHE A 308 9.91 12.04 10.55
CA PHE A 308 9.19 13.15 9.92
C PHE A 308 8.23 12.67 8.81
N GLY A 309 8.38 11.44 8.30
CA GLY A 309 7.66 11.03 7.09
C GLY A 309 8.21 11.82 5.90
N PRO A 310 7.40 12.61 5.17
CA PRO A 310 7.93 13.64 4.28
C PRO A 310 8.83 14.62 5.04
N TRP A 311 10.04 14.84 4.55
CA TRP A 311 11.05 15.68 5.19
C TRP A 311 10.57 17.12 5.34
N ASP A 312 10.79 17.72 6.52
CA ASP A 312 10.75 19.18 6.64
C ASP A 312 12.04 19.76 6.05
N VAL A 313 11.89 20.58 5.01
CA VAL A 313 13.01 21.18 4.28
C VAL A 313 13.80 22.22 5.09
N ARG A 314 13.35 22.56 6.29
CA ARG A 314 13.99 23.52 7.21
C ARG A 314 14.75 22.83 8.33
N GLU A 315 14.47 21.55 8.60
CA GLU A 315 15.07 20.81 9.70
C GLU A 315 16.31 20.01 9.27
N PRO A 316 17.42 20.05 10.04
CA PRO A 316 18.53 19.13 9.87
C PRO A 316 18.12 17.67 10.18
N PRO A 317 18.66 16.67 9.47
CA PRO A 317 19.67 16.78 8.41
C PRO A 317 19.09 17.12 7.02
N PHE A 318 17.77 17.11 6.85
CA PHE A 318 17.11 17.24 5.55
C PHE A 318 17.42 18.57 4.85
N ALA A 319 17.36 19.68 5.60
CA ALA A 319 17.69 21.01 5.10
C ALA A 319 19.12 21.09 4.56
N VAL A 320 20.07 20.45 5.26
CA VAL A 320 21.49 20.46 4.87
C VAL A 320 21.72 19.59 3.63
N ILE A 321 21.08 18.43 3.55
CA ILE A 321 21.14 17.57 2.36
C ILE A 321 20.64 18.33 1.12
N ASN A 322 19.47 18.97 1.24
CA ASN A 322 18.87 19.77 0.18
C ASN A 322 19.75 20.97 -0.22
N TRP A 323 20.31 21.68 0.75
CA TRP A 323 21.24 22.79 0.48
C TRP A 323 22.48 22.34 -0.30
N LEU A 324 23.07 21.18 0.07
CA LEU A 324 24.24 20.63 -0.62
C LEU A 324 23.92 20.16 -2.05
N LEU A 325 22.72 19.63 -2.28
CA LEU A 325 22.27 19.19 -3.60
C LEU A 325 21.77 20.33 -4.47
N ARG A 326 21.53 21.52 -3.89
CA ARG A 326 20.87 22.66 -4.55
C ARG A 326 19.50 22.28 -5.14
N ASP A 327 18.79 21.43 -4.41
CA ASP A 327 17.45 20.92 -4.77
C ASP A 327 16.58 20.86 -3.50
N SER A 328 15.27 20.66 -3.67
CA SER A 328 14.30 20.55 -2.59
C SER A 328 13.60 19.21 -2.62
N HIS A 329 14.19 18.21 -1.98
CA HIS A 329 13.59 16.90 -1.79
C HIS A 329 12.82 16.82 -0.47
N THR A 330 11.66 16.17 -0.51
CA THR A 330 10.87 15.83 0.67
C THR A 330 11.01 14.36 1.06
N THR A 331 11.87 13.60 0.38
CA THR A 331 12.10 12.17 0.62
C THR A 331 13.50 11.74 0.16
N ALA A 332 13.93 10.54 0.56
CA ALA A 332 15.15 9.94 0.04
C ALA A 332 15.01 9.32 -1.37
N LEU A 333 13.84 9.43 -2.00
CA LEU A 333 13.48 8.74 -3.26
C LEU A 333 13.68 7.21 -3.19
N ASN A 334 13.61 6.65 -1.98
CA ASN A 334 13.72 5.22 -1.68
C ASN A 334 13.33 5.02 -0.22
N ALA A 335 12.21 4.34 0.03
CA ALA A 335 11.65 4.19 1.37
C ALA A 335 12.61 3.54 2.37
N TYR A 336 13.48 2.63 1.93
CA TYR A 336 14.41 1.94 2.83
C TYR A 336 15.58 2.83 3.23
N VAL A 337 16.12 3.60 2.29
CA VAL A 337 17.15 4.62 2.57
C VAL A 337 16.57 5.72 3.46
N ASP A 338 15.32 6.09 3.23
CA ASP A 338 14.60 7.10 4.00
C ASP A 338 14.36 6.64 5.45
N VAL A 339 13.86 5.41 5.64
CA VAL A 339 13.74 4.79 6.96
C VAL A 339 15.10 4.65 7.64
N LEU A 340 16.15 4.31 6.90
CA LEU A 340 17.50 4.20 7.45
C LEU A 340 18.01 5.56 7.96
N LEU A 341 17.74 6.66 7.23
CA LEU A 341 18.07 8.02 7.67
C LEU A 341 17.28 8.40 8.93
N GLN A 342 15.96 8.25 8.89
CA GLN A 342 15.08 8.75 9.95
C GLN A 342 15.12 7.88 11.21
N LEU A 343 15.21 6.55 11.08
CA LEU A 343 15.01 5.60 12.17
C LEU A 343 16.21 4.66 12.42
N GLY A 344 17.29 4.82 11.66
CA GLY A 344 18.50 4.01 11.76
C GLY A 344 18.29 2.55 11.37
N TRP A 345 19.32 1.73 11.61
CA TRP A 345 19.30 0.30 11.36
C TRP A 345 18.21 -0.42 12.15
N ALA A 346 17.91 0.03 13.38
CA ALA A 346 16.84 -0.56 14.18
C ALA A 346 15.48 -0.40 13.49
N GLY A 347 15.14 0.81 13.02
CA GLY A 347 13.91 1.05 12.29
C GLY A 347 13.85 0.33 10.96
N LEU A 348 14.97 0.28 10.23
CA LEU A 348 15.06 -0.44 8.96
C LEU A 348 14.80 -1.94 9.13
N VAL A 349 15.38 -2.58 10.16
CA VAL A 349 15.14 -4.01 10.45
C VAL A 349 13.66 -4.26 10.74
N VAL A 350 13.02 -3.41 11.54
CA VAL A 350 11.59 -3.52 11.85
C VAL A 350 10.74 -3.32 10.59
N PHE A 351 11.07 -2.35 9.74
CA PHE A 351 10.36 -2.07 8.50
C PHE A 351 10.50 -3.19 7.47
N VAL A 352 11.70 -3.74 7.29
CA VAL A 352 11.95 -4.89 6.42
C VAL A 352 11.23 -6.12 6.95
N ALA A 353 11.26 -6.37 8.27
CA ALA A 353 10.50 -7.46 8.89
C ALA A 353 8.98 -7.28 8.68
N PHE A 354 8.47 -6.04 8.75
CA PHE A 354 7.08 -5.72 8.49
C PHE A 354 6.67 -6.08 7.05
N PHE A 355 7.46 -5.70 6.04
CA PHE A 355 7.26 -6.09 4.65
C PHE A 355 7.37 -7.60 4.45
N ALA A 356 8.48 -8.20 4.88
CA ALA A 356 8.81 -9.59 4.64
C ALA A 356 7.78 -10.53 5.26
N LEU A 357 7.36 -10.27 6.51
CA LEU A 357 6.35 -11.10 7.16
C LEU A 357 4.96 -10.92 6.55
N THR A 358 4.59 -9.70 6.13
CA THR A 358 3.33 -9.44 5.42
C THR A 358 3.30 -10.17 4.07
N PHE A 359 4.40 -10.09 3.31
CA PHE A 359 4.55 -10.80 2.04
C PHE A 359 4.54 -12.31 2.24
N ALA A 360 5.34 -12.86 3.16
CA ALA A 360 5.43 -14.30 3.38
C ALA A 360 4.08 -14.89 3.83
N ARG A 361 3.36 -14.23 4.73
CA ARG A 361 2.03 -14.69 5.19
C ARG A 361 1.01 -14.66 4.05
N SER A 362 0.93 -13.56 3.31
CA SER A 362 -0.01 -13.41 2.20
C SER A 362 0.33 -14.32 1.01
N TRP A 363 1.62 -14.50 0.71
CA TRP A 363 2.10 -15.39 -0.35
C TRP A 363 1.70 -16.83 -0.10
N VAL A 364 1.95 -17.34 1.11
CA VAL A 364 1.60 -18.73 1.41
C VAL A 364 0.08 -18.92 1.42
N ASP A 365 -0.70 -17.95 1.92
CA ASP A 365 -2.16 -18.01 1.81
C ASP A 365 -2.63 -18.07 0.34
N ALA A 366 -2.12 -17.18 -0.49
CA ALA A 366 -2.44 -17.11 -1.92
C ALA A 366 -2.00 -18.33 -2.73
N SER A 367 -0.91 -18.98 -2.32
CA SER A 367 -0.41 -20.19 -2.96
C SER A 367 -1.28 -21.41 -2.68
N ARG A 368 -1.97 -21.43 -1.53
CA ARG A 368 -2.85 -22.52 -1.10
C ARG A 368 -4.27 -22.33 -1.63
N ARG A 369 -4.76 -21.09 -1.68
CA ARG A 369 -6.11 -20.76 -2.12
C ARG A 369 -6.11 -20.38 -3.61
N ARG A 370 -6.91 -21.10 -4.41
CA ARG A 370 -6.99 -20.88 -5.87
C ARG A 370 -7.82 -19.67 -6.28
N ALA A 371 -8.68 -19.13 -5.40
CA ALA A 371 -9.49 -17.98 -5.73
C ALA A 371 -8.60 -16.74 -6.00
N ALA A 372 -8.87 -16.04 -7.11
CA ALA A 372 -8.05 -14.95 -7.60
C ALA A 372 -7.93 -13.78 -6.60
N VAL A 373 -8.94 -13.58 -5.75
CA VAL A 373 -8.93 -12.56 -4.69
C VAL A 373 -7.74 -12.68 -3.75
N HIS A 374 -7.27 -13.90 -3.46
CA HIS A 374 -6.11 -14.11 -2.57
C HIS A 374 -4.79 -13.69 -3.21
N ALA A 375 -4.73 -13.53 -4.53
CA ALA A 375 -3.53 -13.00 -5.20
C ALA A 375 -3.34 -11.50 -4.97
N TRP A 376 -4.39 -10.75 -4.62
CA TRP A 376 -4.31 -9.30 -4.52
C TRP A 376 -3.32 -8.84 -3.45
N VAL A 377 -3.42 -9.36 -2.22
CA VAL A 377 -2.55 -8.96 -1.10
C VAL A 377 -1.06 -9.17 -1.41
N PRO A 378 -0.56 -10.37 -1.77
CA PRO A 378 0.86 -10.56 -2.02
C PRO A 378 1.36 -9.79 -3.25
N LEU A 379 0.54 -9.65 -4.31
CA LEU A 379 0.90 -8.85 -5.48
C LEU A 379 1.01 -7.37 -5.11
N MET A 380 0.06 -6.85 -4.33
CA MET A 380 0.08 -5.47 -3.84
C MET A 380 1.31 -5.22 -2.96
N VAL A 381 1.59 -6.10 -2.00
CA VAL A 381 2.76 -5.97 -1.12
C VAL A 381 4.06 -6.02 -1.92
N ALA A 382 4.14 -6.86 -2.95
CA ALA A 382 5.30 -6.89 -3.84
C ALA A 382 5.42 -5.60 -4.65
N THR A 383 4.33 -5.08 -5.22
CA THR A 383 4.30 -3.77 -5.89
C THR A 383 4.83 -2.68 -4.95
N LEU A 384 4.34 -2.64 -3.72
CA LEU A 384 4.77 -1.68 -2.70
C LEU A 384 6.25 -1.87 -2.32
N ALA A 385 6.73 -3.11 -2.22
CA ALA A 385 8.12 -3.40 -1.87
C ALA A 385 9.10 -3.00 -3.00
N VAL A 386 8.71 -3.24 -4.26
CA VAL A 386 9.52 -2.87 -5.44
C VAL A 386 9.50 -1.36 -5.62
N VAL A 387 8.35 -0.69 -5.54
CA VAL A 387 8.31 0.79 -5.65
C VAL A 387 9.11 1.45 -4.53
N SER A 388 9.16 0.85 -3.33
CA SER A 388 9.94 1.34 -2.21
C SER A 388 11.46 1.42 -2.50
N MET A 389 11.96 0.72 -3.52
CA MET A 389 13.35 0.84 -3.97
C MET A 389 13.61 2.09 -4.82
N PHE A 390 12.56 2.69 -5.36
CA PHE A 390 12.61 3.84 -6.27
C PHE A 390 11.89 5.06 -5.73
N GLU A 391 11.01 4.93 -4.73
CA GLU A 391 10.21 6.02 -4.19
C GLU A 391 9.90 5.77 -2.72
N SER A 392 9.70 6.84 -1.93
CA SER A 392 9.32 6.73 -0.51
C SER A 392 7.80 6.65 -0.29
N PHE A 393 7.00 6.35 -1.32
CA PHE A 393 5.52 6.38 -1.27
C PHE A 393 4.89 5.45 -0.22
N THR A 394 5.63 4.46 0.28
CA THR A 394 5.14 3.52 1.30
C THR A 394 5.26 4.03 2.73
N LEU A 395 5.82 5.23 2.93
CA LEU A 395 6.00 5.85 4.24
C LEU A 395 4.88 6.84 4.60
N PHE A 396 4.01 7.18 3.65
CA PHE A 396 2.91 8.12 3.83
C PHE A 396 1.81 7.88 2.78
N GLY A 397 0.71 8.64 2.87
CA GLY A 397 -0.36 8.64 1.88
C GLY A 397 -0.94 7.25 1.57
N ILE A 398 -1.32 7.05 0.30
CA ILE A 398 -1.98 5.82 -0.15
C ILE A 398 -1.06 4.59 -0.11
N GLY A 399 0.26 4.75 -0.29
CA GLY A 399 1.19 3.62 -0.21
C GLY A 399 1.27 3.05 1.19
N TRP A 400 1.37 3.90 2.22
CA TRP A 400 1.30 3.47 3.61
C TRP A 400 -0.05 2.85 3.96
N LEU A 401 -1.16 3.48 3.56
CA LEU A 401 -2.51 2.98 3.81
C LEU A 401 -2.69 1.56 3.22
N LEU A 402 -2.30 1.33 1.97
CA LEU A 402 -2.39 0.04 1.30
C LEU A 402 -1.48 -1.02 1.95
N LEU A 403 -0.28 -0.63 2.38
CA LEU A 403 0.65 -1.52 3.08
C LEU A 403 0.03 -2.03 4.38
N VAL A 404 -0.53 -1.13 5.19
CA VAL A 404 -1.17 -1.48 6.46
C VAL A 404 -2.43 -2.33 6.24
N ILE A 405 -3.28 -1.98 5.25
CA ILE A 405 -4.43 -2.81 4.87
C ILE A 405 -3.95 -4.24 4.53
N CYS A 406 -2.92 -4.37 3.71
CA CYS A 406 -2.37 -5.67 3.32
C CYS A 406 -1.80 -6.44 4.52
N ALA A 407 -1.12 -5.77 5.44
CA ALA A 407 -0.59 -6.38 6.65
C ALA A 407 -1.68 -6.93 7.57
N VAL A 408 -2.76 -6.17 7.77
CA VAL A 408 -3.92 -6.61 8.56
C VAL A 408 -4.57 -7.83 7.92
N ARG A 409 -4.77 -7.82 6.60
CA ARG A 409 -5.30 -8.98 5.84
C ARG A 409 -4.41 -10.21 5.95
N ALA A 410 -3.10 -10.03 5.83
CA ALA A 410 -2.13 -11.10 5.95
C ALA A 410 -2.05 -11.68 7.38
N GLY A 411 -2.35 -10.87 8.41
CA GLY A 411 -2.45 -11.30 9.80
C GLY A 411 -3.71 -12.13 10.07
N GLN A 412 -4.84 -11.76 9.49
CA GLN A 412 -6.13 -12.47 9.66
C GLN A 412 -6.15 -13.87 9.01
N SER A 413 -5.39 -14.09 7.93
CA SER A 413 -5.39 -15.36 7.20
C SER A 413 -4.74 -16.54 7.94
N ARG A 414 -4.07 -16.29 9.08
CA ARG A 414 -3.35 -17.30 9.86
C ARG A 414 -3.51 -17.11 11.37
N SER A 415 -4.64 -17.53 11.92
CA SER A 415 -4.63 -17.99 13.30
C SER A 415 -3.82 -19.29 13.35
N TRP A 416 -2.53 -19.22 13.67
CA TRP A 416 -1.74 -20.42 14.01
C TRP A 416 -2.37 -21.21 15.18
N ARG A 417 -3.21 -20.51 15.97
CA ARG A 417 -4.05 -21.08 17.02
C ARG A 417 -5.20 -21.92 16.50
N GLU A 418 -5.80 -21.64 15.33
CA GLU A 418 -6.79 -22.56 14.72
C GLU A 418 -6.15 -23.91 14.35
N ALA A 419 -4.86 -23.91 14.01
CA ALA A 419 -4.12 -25.15 13.79
C ALA A 419 -3.75 -25.86 15.11
N LEU A 420 -3.63 -25.15 16.22
CA LEU A 420 -3.46 -25.73 17.56
C LEU A 420 -4.79 -26.23 18.14
N ASP A 421 -5.86 -25.46 18.03
CA ASP A 421 -7.22 -25.81 18.49
C ASP A 421 -7.73 -27.04 17.73
N ARG A 422 -7.44 -27.16 16.42
CA ARG A 422 -7.70 -28.38 15.64
C ARG A 422 -6.83 -29.58 16.04
N ARG A 423 -5.66 -29.35 16.65
CA ARG A 423 -4.81 -30.43 17.21
C ARG A 423 -5.19 -30.78 18.64
N ALA A 424 -5.86 -29.88 19.36
CA ALA A 424 -6.33 -30.09 20.73
C ALA A 424 -7.64 -30.89 20.80
N VAL A 425 -8.36 -31.05 19.68
CA VAL A 425 -9.47 -32.02 19.56
C VAL A 425 -8.87 -33.38 19.16
N PRO A 426 -8.86 -34.39 20.04
CA PRO A 426 -8.51 -35.75 19.63
C PRO A 426 -9.50 -36.21 18.56
N PRO A 427 -9.10 -37.00 17.56
CA PRO A 427 -10.05 -37.67 16.66
C PRO A 427 -10.93 -38.61 17.50
N GLY A 428 -12.08 -38.11 17.91
CA GLY A 428 -13.14 -38.90 18.55
C GLY A 428 -13.66 -39.93 17.56
N LEU A 429 -13.41 -41.19 17.91
CA LEU A 429 -13.81 -42.47 17.33
C LEU A 429 -15.05 -42.48 16.41
N PRO A 430 -15.06 -43.34 15.36
CA PRO A 430 -16.25 -43.54 14.53
C PRO A 430 -17.44 -44.04 15.38
N LEU A 431 -18.61 -43.43 15.18
CA LEU A 431 -19.87 -43.95 15.70
C LEU A 431 -20.07 -45.37 15.15
N ALA A 432 -20.13 -46.35 16.04
CA ALA A 432 -20.46 -47.73 15.68
C ALA A 432 -21.88 -47.81 15.10
N PRO A 433 -22.11 -48.58 14.02
CA PRO A 433 -23.45 -48.85 13.55
C PRO A 433 -24.07 -49.96 14.41
N GLY A 434 -24.85 -49.58 15.40
CA GLY A 434 -25.83 -50.44 16.07
C GLY A 434 -27.08 -49.61 16.26
N GLY A 435 -28.28 -50.00 15.86
CA GLY A 435 -28.82 -51.30 15.50
C GLY A 435 -30.33 -51.10 15.67
N PHE A 436 -31.11 -51.43 14.64
CA PHE A 436 -32.56 -51.40 14.69
C PHE A 436 -33.09 -52.10 15.95
N ARG A 437 -33.99 -51.44 16.70
CA ARG A 437 -35.08 -52.13 17.40
C ARG A 437 -36.37 -51.34 17.24
N GLN A 438 -37.29 -51.96 16.53
CA GLN A 438 -38.73 -51.78 16.64
C GLN A 438 -39.23 -52.25 18.02
N ALA A 439 -40.48 -51.84 18.30
CA ALA A 439 -41.47 -52.38 19.25
C ALA A 439 -41.60 -51.67 20.60
N GLY A 440 -42.82 -51.16 20.81
CA GLY A 440 -43.33 -50.48 22.01
C GLY A 440 -44.40 -49.49 21.61
#